data_AF-A0A357A755-F1
#
_entry.id   AF-A0A357A755-F1
#
_cell.length_a   1.000
_cell.length_b   1.000
_cell.length_c   1.000
_cell.angle_alpha   90.00
_cell.angle_beta   90.00
_cell.angle_gamma   90.00
#
_symmetry.space_group_name_H-M   'P 1'
#
loop_
_entity.id
_entity.type
_entity.pdbx_description
1 polymer ?
#
loop_
_entity_poly.entity_id
_entity_poly.type
_entity_poly.pdbx_seq_one_letter_code
_entity_poly.pdbx_strand_id
1 'polypeptide(L)'
;KGYAYASEGDVYYQVHQFQDYGKLSGRKFDQMQAGASGRVGESAEDTKKKDPFDFALWKSAKPDEPSWDSPWGKGRPGWHIECSAMIRECFGETIDIHCGGADLVFPHHENEVAQSEVVTGQPLAHYWLHNGFVTVNGVKMSKSLGNFTTIRDLLDLEEGPEPMALRLFVLQAQYRKPIDFTAEAIASAQSAWNTLKEGLSFGYKQGSTWAWDLNKRVNREDLNPESVAIFNSAMDDDLNTSGGLAVLFELAKGLNRENNRLVHEGKTEVDPEQLYRQWKTLVTLSQVLGLEVEPEGTPESPGSQLSDREIEEAISARQAARKAKNFAEADRIRDDLQSQGIILIDQPGGITQWHRN
;
A
#
# COMPACT_ATOMS: atom_id res chain seq x y z
N LYS A 1 -40.96 -3.74 -2.29
CA LYS A 1 -40.76 -5.20 -2.40
C LYS A 1 -40.91 -5.97 -1.06
N GLY A 2 -41.21 -5.33 0.08
CA GLY A 2 -41.45 -6.04 1.36
C GLY A 2 -40.22 -6.29 2.24
N TYR A 3 -39.02 -5.93 1.79
CA TYR A 3 -37.74 -6.18 2.48
C TYR A 3 -37.33 -5.10 3.49
N ALA A 4 -38.13 -4.05 3.71
CA ALA A 4 -37.78 -2.96 4.62
C ALA A 4 -39.01 -2.43 5.36
N TYR A 5 -38.80 -1.81 6.52
CA TYR A 5 -39.83 -1.11 7.28
C TYR A 5 -39.26 0.15 7.93
N ALA A 6 -40.11 1.18 8.05
CA ALA A 6 -39.81 2.35 8.85
C ALA A 6 -40.16 2.10 10.32
N SER A 7 -39.36 2.65 11.22
CA SER A 7 -39.58 2.60 12.67
C SER A 7 -39.01 3.87 13.30
N GLU A 8 -39.87 4.74 13.82
CA GLU A 8 -39.47 5.96 14.53
C GLU A 8 -38.41 6.82 13.80
N GLY A 9 -38.63 7.07 12.49
CA GLY A 9 -37.74 7.86 11.62
C GLY A 9 -36.57 7.09 11.01
N ASP A 10 -36.28 5.90 11.51
CA ASP A 10 -35.29 4.98 10.94
C ASP A 10 -35.95 4.07 9.89
N VAL A 11 -35.15 3.49 9.01
CA VAL A 11 -35.57 2.44 8.06
C VAL A 11 -34.64 1.25 8.21
N TYR A 12 -35.21 0.08 8.45
CA TYR A 12 -34.48 -1.16 8.63
C TYR A 12 -34.79 -2.16 7.52
N TYR A 13 -33.77 -2.95 7.16
CA TYR A 13 -33.90 -4.10 6.28
C TYR A 13 -34.38 -5.32 7.08
N GLN A 14 -35.38 -6.04 6.55
CA GLN A 14 -35.94 -7.27 7.14
C GLN A 14 -35.13 -8.47 6.68
N VAL A 15 -34.17 -8.89 7.49
CA VAL A 15 -33.20 -9.91 7.12
C VAL A 15 -33.87 -11.24 6.78
N HIS A 16 -34.89 -11.64 7.53
CA HIS A 16 -35.66 -12.87 7.30
C HIS A 16 -36.45 -12.93 6.00
N GLN A 17 -36.66 -11.80 5.31
CA GLN A 17 -37.32 -11.79 4.00
C GLN A 17 -36.38 -12.27 2.89
N PHE A 18 -35.07 -12.20 3.10
CA PHE A 18 -34.07 -12.68 2.15
C PHE A 18 -33.66 -14.11 2.50
N GLN A 19 -34.20 -15.08 1.76
CA GLN A 19 -34.03 -16.50 2.04
C GLN A 19 -32.56 -16.96 1.98
N ASP A 20 -31.77 -16.34 1.12
CA ASP A 20 -30.36 -16.67 0.93
C ASP A 20 -29.40 -15.84 1.81
N TYR A 21 -29.92 -15.16 2.84
CA TYR A 21 -29.08 -14.38 3.75
C TYR A 21 -28.07 -15.27 4.47
N GLY A 22 -26.79 -14.91 4.39
CA GLY A 22 -25.69 -15.72 4.92
C GLY A 22 -24.94 -16.51 3.85
N LYS A 23 -25.35 -16.45 2.58
CA LYS A 23 -24.73 -17.22 1.49
C LYS A 23 -23.26 -16.86 1.23
N LEU A 24 -22.85 -15.61 1.48
CA LEU A 24 -21.46 -15.20 1.27
C LEU A 24 -20.58 -15.65 2.45
N SER A 25 -21.05 -15.41 3.66
CA SER A 25 -20.33 -15.72 4.90
C SER A 25 -20.40 -17.19 5.32
N GLY A 26 -21.33 -17.96 4.75
CA GLY A 26 -21.64 -19.33 5.16
C GLY A 26 -22.35 -19.44 6.51
N ARG A 27 -22.75 -18.31 7.12
CA ARG A 27 -23.38 -18.28 8.44
C ARG A 27 -24.87 -18.55 8.34
N LYS A 28 -25.38 -19.46 9.18
CA LYS A 28 -26.83 -19.67 9.36
C LYS A 28 -27.36 -18.83 10.52
N PHE A 29 -28.65 -18.48 10.49
CA PHE A 29 -29.31 -17.70 11.56
C PHE A 29 -29.06 -18.23 12.97
N ASP A 30 -29.17 -19.55 13.17
CA ASP A 30 -28.94 -20.19 14.48
C ASP A 30 -27.51 -19.97 15.01
N GLN A 31 -26.52 -19.88 14.11
CA GLN A 31 -25.12 -19.63 14.46
C GLN A 31 -24.85 -18.15 14.72
N MET A 32 -25.60 -17.25 14.08
CA MET A 32 -25.52 -15.80 14.31
C MET A 32 -26.05 -15.44 15.70
N GLN A 33 -27.06 -16.15 16.20
CA GLN A 33 -27.66 -15.92 17.51
C GLN A 33 -26.74 -16.34 18.66
N ALA A 34 -25.98 -17.44 18.51
CA ALA A 34 -25.00 -17.90 19.50
C ALA A 34 -23.80 -16.93 19.66
N GLY A 35 -23.31 -16.35 18.55
CA GLY A 35 -22.18 -15.40 18.54
C GLY A 35 -22.54 -13.97 18.92
N ALA A 36 -23.83 -13.63 18.99
CA ALA A 36 -24.33 -12.31 19.39
C ALA A 36 -24.49 -12.17 20.92
N SER A 37 -24.14 -13.21 21.69
CA SER A 37 -24.15 -13.27 23.15
C SER A 37 -23.16 -12.25 23.76
N GLY A 38 -23.58 -10.98 23.80
CA GLY A 38 -22.83 -9.85 24.34
C GLY A 38 -23.06 -8.52 23.61
N ARG A 39 -23.64 -8.52 22.39
CA ARG A 39 -24.03 -7.30 21.65
C ARG A 39 -25.54 -7.10 21.53
N VAL A 40 -26.34 -8.14 21.76
CA VAL A 40 -27.79 -8.04 21.91
C VAL A 40 -28.06 -7.60 23.35
N GLY A 41 -27.91 -6.31 23.61
CA GLY A 41 -27.98 -5.76 24.96
C GLY A 41 -28.63 -4.38 24.96
N GLU A 42 -29.93 -4.36 25.22
CA GLU A 42 -30.72 -3.25 25.79
C GLU A 42 -30.33 -1.82 25.36
N SER A 43 -29.93 -1.62 24.09
CA SER A 43 -29.75 -0.27 23.57
C SER A 43 -31.09 0.25 23.07
N ALA A 44 -31.34 1.55 23.19
CA ALA A 44 -32.55 2.18 22.62
C ALA A 44 -32.65 1.99 21.09
N GLU A 45 -31.55 1.59 20.42
CA GLU A 45 -31.57 1.22 19.01
C GLU A 45 -32.14 -0.19 18.77
N ASP A 46 -31.98 -1.12 19.72
CA ASP A 46 -32.47 -2.49 19.57
C ASP A 46 -33.99 -2.59 19.74
N THR A 47 -34.61 -1.68 20.51
CA THR A 47 -36.07 -1.65 20.70
C THR A 47 -36.84 -1.22 19.45
N LYS A 48 -36.19 -0.51 18.51
CA LYS A 48 -36.83 -0.06 17.26
C LYS A 48 -36.93 -1.16 16.21
N LYS A 49 -36.12 -2.21 16.34
CA LYS A 49 -36.06 -3.31 15.39
C LYS A 49 -37.11 -4.37 15.71
N LYS A 50 -37.71 -4.94 14.67
CA LYS A 50 -38.57 -6.13 14.77
C LYS A 50 -37.76 -7.40 15.02
N ASP A 51 -36.53 -7.44 14.48
CA ASP A 51 -35.59 -8.54 14.66
C ASP A 51 -34.19 -8.01 15.02
N PRO A 52 -33.45 -8.62 15.96
CA PRO A 52 -32.10 -8.17 16.34
C PRO A 52 -31.10 -8.14 15.18
N PHE A 53 -31.28 -8.97 14.15
CA PHE A 53 -30.40 -9.01 12.97
C PHE A 53 -30.74 -7.96 11.92
N ASP A 54 -31.92 -7.32 12.00
CA ASP A 54 -32.28 -6.23 11.09
C ASP A 54 -31.25 -5.09 11.17
N PHE A 55 -30.85 -4.59 10.01
CA PHE A 55 -29.84 -3.55 9.89
C PHE A 55 -30.40 -2.29 9.23
N ALA A 56 -29.86 -1.13 9.62
CA ALA A 56 -30.36 0.16 9.14
C ALA A 56 -29.99 0.38 7.66
N LEU A 57 -31.00 0.77 6.88
CA LEU A 57 -30.86 1.39 5.56
C LEU A 57 -30.78 2.90 5.69
N TRP A 58 -31.53 3.47 6.62
CA TRP A 58 -31.57 4.91 6.92
C TRP A 58 -31.67 5.10 8.43
N LYS A 59 -30.89 6.03 8.97
CA LYS A 59 -30.98 6.44 10.37
C LYS A 59 -31.43 7.88 10.46
N SER A 60 -32.46 8.14 11.25
CA SER A 60 -32.86 9.48 11.66
C SER A 60 -31.68 10.21 12.31
N ALA A 61 -31.58 11.51 12.02
CA ALA A 61 -30.47 12.32 12.50
C ALA A 61 -30.67 12.70 13.97
N LYS A 62 -29.60 12.62 14.75
CA LYS A 62 -29.54 13.25 16.07
C LYS A 62 -29.37 14.77 15.91
N PRO A 63 -29.69 15.57 16.95
CA PRO A 63 -29.36 16.98 16.95
C PRO A 63 -27.88 17.20 16.59
N ASP A 64 -27.62 18.16 15.71
CA ASP A 64 -26.29 18.59 15.26
C ASP A 64 -25.48 17.58 14.42
N GLU A 65 -26.07 16.46 14.00
CA GLU A 65 -25.46 15.58 12.99
C GLU A 65 -25.75 16.08 11.56
N PRO A 66 -24.81 15.92 10.61
CA PRO A 66 -25.10 16.09 9.19
C PRO A 66 -26.31 15.24 8.77
N SER A 67 -27.25 15.87 8.06
CA SER A 67 -28.51 15.22 7.69
C SER A 67 -29.04 15.70 6.34
N TRP A 68 -29.81 14.82 5.71
CA TRP A 68 -30.49 15.06 4.45
C TRP A 68 -31.99 14.79 4.59
N ASP A 69 -32.79 15.50 3.81
CA ASP A 69 -34.23 15.27 3.75
C ASP A 69 -34.52 13.93 3.06
N SER A 70 -35.48 13.18 3.60
CA SER A 70 -35.96 11.91 3.03
C SER A 70 -37.46 11.72 3.29
N PRO A 71 -38.11 10.74 2.64
CA PRO A 71 -39.50 10.38 2.93
C PRO A 71 -39.76 9.98 4.40
N TRP A 72 -38.71 9.68 5.17
CA TRP A 72 -38.80 9.29 6.59
C TRP A 72 -38.31 10.39 7.54
N GLY A 73 -38.15 11.62 7.03
CA GLY A 73 -37.62 12.75 7.77
C GLY A 73 -36.12 12.93 7.60
N LYS A 74 -35.54 13.85 8.37
CA LYS A 74 -34.10 14.14 8.32
C LYS A 74 -33.28 13.00 8.89
N GLY A 75 -32.25 12.61 8.15
CA GLY A 75 -31.42 11.47 8.53
C GLY A 75 -30.19 11.33 7.66
N ARG A 76 -29.60 10.14 7.70
CA ARG A 76 -28.39 9.77 6.97
C ARG A 76 -28.43 8.29 6.58
N PRO A 77 -27.67 7.87 5.56
CA PRO A 77 -27.58 6.47 5.19
C PRO A 77 -27.08 5.59 6.35
N GLY A 78 -27.53 4.33 6.35
CA GLY A 78 -26.93 3.28 7.16
C GLY A 78 -25.63 2.79 6.52
N TRP A 79 -24.71 2.27 7.34
CA TRP A 79 -23.36 1.89 6.91
C TRP A 79 -23.30 1.03 5.63
N HIS A 80 -24.23 0.08 5.47
CA HIS A 80 -24.20 -0.86 4.35
C HIS A 80 -24.79 -0.30 3.04
N ILE A 81 -25.79 0.59 3.11
CA ILE A 81 -26.56 0.98 1.92
C ILE A 81 -25.74 1.84 0.95
N GLU A 82 -24.73 2.53 1.47
CA GLU A 82 -23.86 3.42 0.69
C GLU A 82 -23.16 2.63 -0.42
N CYS A 83 -22.51 1.52 -0.09
CA CYS A 83 -21.79 0.68 -1.05
C CYS A 83 -22.74 0.12 -2.12
N SER A 84 -23.85 -0.51 -1.72
CA SER A 84 -24.86 -1.04 -2.65
C SER A 84 -25.40 0.02 -3.61
N ALA A 85 -25.73 1.21 -3.09
CA ALA A 85 -26.26 2.30 -3.90
C ALA A 85 -25.22 2.86 -4.88
N MET A 86 -23.99 3.10 -4.41
CA MET A 86 -22.91 3.63 -5.24
C MET A 86 -22.44 2.64 -6.30
N ILE A 87 -22.36 1.35 -5.98
CA ILE A 87 -22.01 0.31 -6.96
C ILE A 87 -23.03 0.31 -8.09
N ARG A 88 -24.32 0.33 -7.74
CA ARG A 88 -25.40 0.34 -8.72
C ARG A 88 -25.35 1.56 -9.63
N GLU A 89 -25.11 2.74 -9.06
CA GLU A 89 -25.04 3.99 -9.80
C GLU A 89 -23.82 4.04 -10.74
N CYS A 90 -22.64 3.64 -10.24
CA CYS A 90 -21.38 3.80 -10.96
C CYS A 90 -21.07 2.65 -11.93
N PHE A 91 -21.46 1.42 -11.58
CA PHE A 91 -21.02 0.19 -12.28
C PHE A 91 -22.17 -0.68 -12.76
N GLY A 92 -23.42 -0.40 -12.36
CA GLY A 92 -24.59 -1.17 -12.74
C GLY A 92 -24.93 -2.29 -11.76
N GLU A 93 -25.73 -3.26 -12.22
CA GLU A 93 -26.41 -4.22 -11.34
C GLU A 93 -25.51 -5.36 -10.83
N THR A 94 -24.46 -5.70 -11.58
CA THR A 94 -23.50 -6.75 -11.26
C THR A 94 -22.09 -6.28 -11.61
N ILE A 95 -21.15 -6.47 -10.71
CA ILE A 95 -19.72 -6.19 -10.92
C ILE A 95 -18.90 -7.48 -11.02
N ASP A 96 -17.74 -7.42 -11.65
CA ASP A 96 -16.87 -8.60 -11.78
C ASP A 96 -16.24 -8.98 -10.43
N ILE A 97 -15.61 -8.01 -9.75
CA ILE A 97 -14.81 -8.25 -8.55
C ILE A 97 -15.22 -7.27 -7.45
N HIS A 98 -15.54 -7.79 -6.27
CA HIS A 98 -15.78 -7.00 -5.06
C HIS A 98 -14.76 -7.37 -3.97
N CYS A 99 -14.05 -6.38 -3.45
CA CYS A 99 -12.93 -6.58 -2.51
C CYS A 99 -13.24 -6.05 -1.11
N GLY A 100 -12.58 -6.59 -0.08
CA GLY A 100 -12.61 -6.02 1.27
C GLY A 100 -11.76 -6.79 2.28
N GLY A 101 -11.74 -6.33 3.53
CA GLY A 101 -11.13 -7.10 4.63
C GLY A 101 -11.95 -8.34 5.00
N ALA A 102 -11.31 -9.36 5.58
CA ALA A 102 -12.01 -10.56 6.07
C ALA A 102 -13.12 -10.25 7.10
N ASP A 103 -13.05 -9.12 7.82
CA ASP A 103 -14.11 -8.63 8.69
C ASP A 103 -15.32 -8.07 7.95
N LEU A 104 -15.17 -7.65 6.69
CA LEU A 104 -16.28 -7.14 5.89
C LEU A 104 -17.14 -8.27 5.29
N VAL A 105 -16.64 -9.51 5.22
CA VAL A 105 -17.44 -10.69 4.82
C VAL A 105 -18.78 -10.70 5.56
N PHE A 106 -18.75 -10.45 6.87
CA PHE A 106 -19.95 -10.34 7.69
C PHE A 106 -19.81 -9.27 8.79
N PRO A 107 -20.79 -8.36 8.94
CA PRO A 107 -22.07 -8.32 8.22
C PRO A 107 -22.05 -7.50 6.93
N HIS A 108 -20.97 -6.78 6.63
CA HIS A 108 -21.00 -5.69 5.64
C HIS A 108 -21.36 -6.17 4.21
N HIS A 109 -20.54 -7.03 3.62
CA HIS A 109 -20.76 -7.53 2.26
C HIS A 109 -21.98 -8.44 2.16
N GLU A 110 -22.30 -9.20 3.22
CA GLU A 110 -23.55 -9.98 3.28
C GLU A 110 -24.79 -9.07 3.20
N ASN A 111 -24.74 -7.91 3.87
CA ASN A 111 -25.81 -6.93 3.81
C ASN A 111 -25.89 -6.24 2.44
N GLU A 112 -24.76 -5.99 1.79
CA GLU A 112 -24.74 -5.45 0.43
C GLU A 112 -25.36 -6.41 -0.59
N VAL A 113 -25.06 -7.70 -0.47
CA VAL A 113 -25.70 -8.78 -1.23
C VAL A 113 -27.21 -8.74 -1.01
N ALA A 114 -27.65 -8.75 0.25
CA ALA A 114 -29.08 -8.74 0.59
C ALA A 114 -29.79 -7.48 0.04
N GLN A 115 -29.17 -6.30 0.13
CA GLN A 115 -29.74 -5.06 -0.39
C GLN A 115 -29.83 -5.05 -1.91
N SER A 116 -28.77 -5.47 -2.60
CA SER A 116 -28.63 -5.33 -4.04
C SER A 116 -29.47 -6.35 -4.80
N GLU A 117 -29.37 -7.62 -4.42
CA GLU A 117 -29.97 -8.71 -5.19
C GLU A 117 -31.51 -8.71 -5.11
N VAL A 118 -32.10 -8.21 -4.03
CA VAL A 118 -33.57 -8.09 -3.96
C VAL A 118 -34.09 -6.98 -4.87
N VAL A 119 -33.26 -5.97 -5.15
CA VAL A 119 -33.61 -4.86 -6.05
C VAL A 119 -33.43 -5.27 -7.50
N THR A 120 -32.32 -5.92 -7.84
CA THR A 120 -31.93 -6.25 -9.23
C THR A 120 -32.41 -7.63 -9.68
N GLY A 121 -32.52 -8.60 -8.77
CA GLY A 121 -32.74 -10.01 -9.10
C GLY A 121 -31.50 -10.70 -9.69
N GLN A 122 -30.32 -10.06 -9.61
CA GLN A 122 -29.04 -10.56 -10.13
C GLN A 122 -27.99 -10.59 -9.01
N PRO A 123 -26.98 -11.47 -9.08
CA PRO A 123 -25.85 -11.44 -8.15
C PRO A 123 -25.16 -10.08 -8.12
N LEU A 124 -24.77 -9.58 -6.94
CA LEU A 124 -24.03 -8.31 -6.83
C LEU A 124 -22.64 -8.40 -7.48
N ALA A 125 -21.91 -9.51 -7.26
CA ALA A 125 -20.56 -9.69 -7.80
C ALA A 125 -20.29 -11.14 -8.22
N HIS A 126 -19.44 -11.33 -9.24
CA HIS A 126 -18.98 -12.66 -9.68
C HIS A 126 -17.88 -13.23 -8.79
N TYR A 127 -16.94 -12.40 -8.34
CA TYR A 127 -15.83 -12.77 -7.50
C TYR A 127 -15.75 -11.88 -6.26
N TRP A 128 -15.54 -12.52 -5.10
CA TRP A 128 -15.32 -11.85 -3.83
C TRP A 128 -13.91 -12.12 -3.33
N LEU A 129 -13.13 -11.06 -3.13
CA LEU A 129 -11.74 -11.15 -2.69
C LEU A 129 -11.61 -10.52 -1.30
N HIS A 130 -11.19 -11.32 -0.31
CA HIS A 130 -11.06 -10.87 1.07
C HIS A 130 -9.64 -11.04 1.59
N ASN A 131 -9.02 -9.94 2.04
CA ASN A 131 -7.67 -10.00 2.62
C ASN A 131 -7.69 -10.43 4.10
N GLY A 132 -6.62 -11.10 4.52
CA GLY A 132 -6.39 -11.51 5.89
C GLY A 132 -6.15 -10.34 6.85
N PHE A 133 -6.21 -10.63 8.15
CA PHE A 133 -5.99 -9.64 9.20
C PHE A 133 -4.51 -9.30 9.39
N VAL A 134 -4.26 -8.08 9.83
CA VAL A 134 -2.96 -7.69 10.40
C VAL A 134 -3.01 -7.90 11.92
N THR A 135 -2.06 -8.67 12.45
CA THR A 135 -1.81 -8.81 13.89
C THR A 135 -0.56 -8.02 14.27
N VAL A 136 -0.43 -7.69 15.55
CA VAL A 136 0.77 -7.11 16.16
C VAL A 136 1.19 -8.05 17.28
N ASN A 137 2.36 -8.66 17.14
CA ASN A 137 2.87 -9.68 18.06
C ASN A 137 1.82 -10.79 18.33
N GLY A 138 1.17 -11.28 17.28
CA GLY A 138 0.13 -12.32 17.33
C GLY A 138 -1.24 -11.85 17.84
N VAL A 139 -1.40 -10.58 18.23
CA VAL A 139 -2.68 -10.03 18.72
C VAL A 139 -3.31 -9.17 17.63
N LYS A 140 -4.62 -9.30 17.37
CA LYS A 140 -5.32 -8.46 16.40
C LYS A 140 -5.06 -6.97 16.65
N MET A 141 -4.65 -6.23 15.63
CA MET A 141 -4.46 -4.78 15.71
C MET A 141 -5.83 -4.11 15.94
N SER A 142 -5.99 -3.32 17.00
CA SER A 142 -7.21 -2.55 17.23
C SER A 142 -6.96 -1.32 18.10
N LYS A 143 -7.70 -0.23 17.81
CA LYS A 143 -7.65 1.00 18.62
C LYS A 143 -8.02 0.73 20.09
N SER A 144 -8.95 -0.18 20.35
CA SER A 144 -9.40 -0.54 21.70
C SER A 144 -8.34 -1.24 22.54
N LEU A 145 -7.44 -2.00 21.92
CA LEU A 145 -6.34 -2.67 22.63
C LEU A 145 -5.09 -1.79 22.75
N GLY A 146 -5.10 -0.59 22.14
CA GLY A 146 -3.95 0.32 22.13
C GLY A 146 -2.76 -0.19 21.31
N ASN A 147 -2.86 -1.34 20.64
CA ASN A 147 -1.79 -1.96 19.85
C ASN A 147 -1.86 -1.57 18.36
N PHE A 148 -2.17 -0.31 18.07
CA PHE A 148 -2.34 0.23 16.72
C PHE A 148 -1.29 1.31 16.45
N THR A 149 -0.73 1.33 15.24
CA THR A 149 0.11 2.41 14.73
C THR A 149 -0.45 2.87 13.38
N THR A 150 -0.30 4.15 13.04
CA THR A 150 -0.58 4.60 11.67
C THR A 150 0.64 4.38 10.79
N ILE A 151 0.43 4.32 9.47
CA ILE A 151 1.54 4.25 8.51
C ILE A 151 2.45 5.48 8.67
N ARG A 152 1.88 6.67 8.89
CA ARG A 152 2.66 7.90 9.07
C ARG A 152 3.53 7.83 10.32
N ASP A 153 2.94 7.47 11.46
CA ASP A 153 3.69 7.37 12.71
C ASP A 153 4.82 6.34 12.63
N LEU A 154 4.63 5.25 11.86
CA LEU A 154 5.66 4.24 11.64
C LEU A 154 6.82 4.75 10.77
N LEU A 155 6.50 5.47 9.69
CA LEU A 155 7.50 5.99 8.75
C LEU A 155 8.26 7.20 9.31
N ASP A 156 7.63 8.00 10.18
CA ASP A 156 8.23 9.19 10.80
C ASP A 156 9.14 8.85 12.00
N LEU A 157 9.30 7.58 12.36
CA LEU A 157 10.28 7.17 13.37
C LEU A 157 11.70 7.44 12.88
N GLU A 158 12.60 7.85 13.79
CA GLU A 158 14.02 8.06 13.48
C GLU A 158 14.67 6.81 12.86
N GLU A 159 14.26 5.63 13.33
CA GLU A 159 14.66 4.32 12.80
C GLU A 159 13.50 3.64 12.04
N GLY A 160 12.65 4.44 11.39
CA GLY A 160 11.51 3.98 10.61
C GLY A 160 11.95 3.23 9.34
N PRO A 161 11.16 2.25 8.86
CA PRO A 161 11.48 1.55 7.63
C PRO A 161 11.29 2.46 6.40
N GLU A 162 11.99 2.16 5.31
CA GLU A 162 11.67 2.77 4.01
C GLU A 162 10.24 2.40 3.60
N PRO A 163 9.47 3.30 2.95
CA PRO A 163 8.12 3.01 2.47
C PRO A 163 8.04 1.75 1.60
N MET A 164 9.06 1.51 0.76
CA MET A 164 9.17 0.31 -0.07
C MET A 164 9.43 -0.96 0.74
N ALA A 165 10.12 -0.88 1.88
CA ALA A 165 10.28 -2.01 2.78
C ALA A 165 8.94 -2.40 3.44
N LEU A 166 8.13 -1.42 3.85
CA LEU A 166 6.79 -1.68 4.37
C LEU A 166 5.88 -2.29 3.30
N ARG A 167 5.97 -1.81 2.05
CA ARG A 167 5.24 -2.39 0.92
C ARG A 167 5.68 -3.85 0.66
N LEU A 168 6.99 -4.10 0.65
CA LEU A 168 7.56 -5.44 0.49
C LEU A 168 7.08 -6.39 1.59
N PHE A 169 7.06 -5.94 2.85
CA PHE A 169 6.53 -6.71 3.98
C PHE A 169 5.12 -7.25 3.71
N VAL A 170 4.21 -6.40 3.21
CA VAL A 170 2.84 -6.83 2.88
C VAL A 170 2.81 -7.85 1.73
N LEU A 171 3.66 -7.66 0.71
CA LEU A 171 3.72 -8.52 -0.48
C LEU A 171 4.37 -9.89 -0.22
N GLN A 172 5.14 -10.03 0.86
CA GLN A 172 5.79 -11.29 1.25
C GLN A 172 4.80 -12.37 1.70
N ALA A 173 3.58 -11.98 2.07
CA ALA A 173 2.52 -12.89 2.45
C ALA A 173 1.43 -12.94 1.37
N GLN A 174 0.78 -14.10 1.26
CA GLN A 174 -0.42 -14.23 0.42
C GLN A 174 -1.55 -13.37 1.03
N TYR A 175 -2.20 -12.52 0.22
CA TYR A 175 -3.19 -11.52 0.69
C TYR A 175 -4.32 -12.08 1.58
N ARG A 176 -4.73 -13.34 1.41
CA ARG A 176 -5.79 -14.05 2.16
C ARG A 176 -5.31 -14.57 3.52
N LYS A 177 -4.01 -14.56 3.78
CA LYS A 177 -3.42 -15.03 5.04
C LYS A 177 -3.23 -13.86 6.00
N PRO A 178 -3.37 -14.10 7.32
CA PRO A 178 -2.98 -13.11 8.30
C PRO A 178 -1.48 -12.78 8.17
N ILE A 179 -1.12 -11.53 8.42
CA ILE A 179 0.26 -11.08 8.53
C ILE A 179 0.51 -10.58 9.94
N ASP A 180 1.67 -10.94 10.51
CA ASP A 180 2.06 -10.48 11.82
C ASP A 180 3.08 -9.34 11.70
N PHE A 181 2.69 -8.18 12.20
CA PHE A 181 3.50 -6.98 12.24
C PHE A 181 4.34 -6.99 13.52
N THR A 182 5.63 -7.28 13.37
CA THR A 182 6.63 -7.22 14.45
C THR A 182 7.84 -6.41 14.01
N ALA A 183 8.63 -5.92 14.97
CA ALA A 183 9.85 -5.19 14.68
C ALA A 183 10.84 -6.04 13.85
N GLU A 184 10.94 -7.33 14.16
CA GLU A 184 11.80 -8.28 13.44
C GLU A 184 11.33 -8.50 12.01
N ALA A 185 10.01 -8.61 11.79
CA ALA A 185 9.45 -8.77 10.45
C ALA A 185 9.72 -7.54 9.58
N ILE A 186 9.60 -6.34 10.15
CA ILE A 186 9.90 -5.08 9.45
C ILE A 186 11.40 -4.94 9.18
N ALA A 187 12.26 -5.24 10.14
CA ALA A 187 13.72 -5.23 9.93
C ALA A 187 14.18 -6.23 8.86
N SER A 188 13.54 -7.42 8.83
CA SER A 188 13.75 -8.42 7.79
C SER A 188 13.31 -7.90 6.42
N ALA A 189 12.13 -7.28 6.33
CA ALA A 189 11.64 -6.66 5.11
C ALA A 189 12.53 -5.51 4.64
N GLN A 190 13.08 -4.69 5.55
CA GLN A 190 14.06 -3.66 5.21
C GLN A 190 15.35 -4.26 4.62
N SER A 191 15.88 -5.32 5.22
CA SER A 191 17.07 -6.01 4.70
C SER A 191 16.81 -6.63 3.33
N ALA A 192 15.63 -7.24 3.14
CA ALA A 192 15.20 -7.79 1.87
C ALA A 192 15.00 -6.68 0.81
N TRP A 193 14.45 -5.54 1.22
CA TRP A 193 14.32 -4.37 0.37
C TRP A 193 15.68 -3.84 -0.09
N ASN A 194 16.66 -3.70 0.81
CA ASN A 194 18.02 -3.27 0.44
C ASN A 194 18.64 -4.15 -0.65
N THR A 195 18.38 -5.47 -0.61
CA THR A 195 18.85 -6.41 -1.64
C THR A 195 18.18 -6.15 -3.00
N LEU A 196 16.86 -5.96 -3.02
CA LEU A 196 16.13 -5.63 -4.25
C LEU A 196 16.51 -4.24 -4.77
N LYS A 197 16.66 -3.27 -3.88
CA LYS A 197 17.05 -1.89 -4.18
C LYS A 197 18.40 -1.85 -4.89
N GLU A 198 19.38 -2.63 -4.42
CA GLU A 198 20.68 -2.74 -5.09
C GLU A 198 20.53 -3.27 -6.53
N GLY A 199 19.75 -4.32 -6.74
CA GLY A 199 19.53 -4.91 -8.07
C GLY A 199 18.75 -3.98 -9.00
N LEU A 200 17.72 -3.31 -8.48
CA LEU A 200 16.96 -2.30 -9.19
C LEU A 200 17.83 -1.08 -9.55
N SER A 201 18.85 -0.78 -8.75
CA SER A 201 19.78 0.31 -8.99
C SER A 201 20.87 -0.03 -10.02
N PHE A 202 20.98 -1.29 -10.46
CA PHE A 202 22.08 -1.76 -11.30
C PHE A 202 22.26 -0.94 -12.58
N GLY A 203 21.19 -0.72 -13.35
CA GLY A 203 21.26 0.03 -14.60
C GLY A 203 21.60 1.50 -14.40
N TYR A 204 21.20 2.11 -13.29
CA TYR A 204 21.59 3.49 -12.96
C TYR A 204 23.08 3.60 -12.62
N LYS A 205 23.64 2.59 -11.96
CA LYS A 205 25.05 2.56 -11.55
C LYS A 205 26.00 2.19 -12.68
N GLN A 206 25.64 1.19 -13.50
CA GLN A 206 26.55 0.60 -14.49
C GLN A 206 26.19 0.94 -15.94
N GLY A 207 24.96 1.38 -16.22
CA GLY A 207 24.47 1.54 -17.59
C GLY A 207 25.22 2.58 -18.41
N SER A 208 25.76 3.62 -17.78
CA SER A 208 26.58 4.64 -18.45
C SER A 208 27.88 4.06 -19.05
N THR A 209 28.49 3.09 -18.38
CA THR A 209 29.70 2.38 -18.84
C THR A 209 29.49 1.69 -20.19
N TRP A 210 28.26 1.25 -20.47
CA TRP A 210 27.89 0.54 -21.70
C TRP A 210 26.97 1.35 -22.62
N ALA A 211 26.84 2.66 -22.38
CA ALA A 211 25.98 3.57 -23.14
C ALA A 211 24.51 3.09 -23.26
N TRP A 212 23.97 2.49 -22.20
CA TRP A 212 22.58 2.06 -22.16
C TRP A 212 21.63 3.26 -22.19
N ASP A 213 20.62 3.19 -23.05
CA ASP A 213 19.45 4.07 -22.96
C ASP A 213 18.51 3.55 -21.87
N LEU A 214 18.58 4.18 -20.70
CA LEU A 214 17.74 3.85 -19.55
C LEU A 214 16.27 4.25 -19.78
N ASN A 215 16.00 5.22 -20.67
CA ASN A 215 14.67 5.72 -21.00
C ASN A 215 14.02 4.99 -22.17
N LYS A 216 14.76 4.09 -22.82
CA LYS A 216 14.23 3.25 -23.91
C LYS A 216 12.95 2.54 -23.46
N ARG A 217 11.88 2.73 -24.22
CA ARG A 217 10.62 2.01 -24.03
C ARG A 217 10.88 0.52 -24.22
N VAL A 218 10.54 -0.25 -23.20
CA VAL A 218 10.73 -1.70 -23.16
C VAL A 218 9.47 -2.37 -23.68
N ASN A 219 9.62 -3.27 -24.66
CA ASN A 219 8.57 -4.18 -25.10
C ASN A 219 8.75 -5.56 -24.47
N ARG A 220 7.73 -6.42 -24.57
CA ARG A 220 7.80 -7.79 -24.03
C ARG A 220 8.98 -8.60 -24.58
N GLU A 221 9.37 -8.36 -25.84
CA GLU A 221 10.48 -9.06 -26.50
C GLU A 221 11.86 -8.69 -25.91
N ASP A 222 11.96 -7.50 -25.31
CA ASP A 222 13.17 -7.02 -24.65
C ASP A 222 13.35 -7.63 -23.24
N LEU A 223 12.34 -8.34 -22.71
CA LEU A 223 12.37 -8.95 -21.37
C LEU A 223 12.86 -10.39 -21.41
N ASN A 224 13.39 -10.90 -20.30
CA ASN A 224 13.70 -12.32 -20.16
C ASN A 224 12.38 -13.14 -20.17
N PRO A 225 12.13 -13.97 -21.19
CA PRO A 225 10.84 -14.63 -21.36
C PRO A 225 10.57 -15.70 -20.29
N GLU A 226 11.62 -16.35 -19.78
CA GLU A 226 11.50 -17.36 -18.74
C GLU A 226 11.10 -16.73 -17.41
N SER A 227 11.79 -15.66 -16.99
CA SER A 227 11.44 -14.94 -15.77
C SER A 227 10.02 -14.35 -15.83
N VAL A 228 9.62 -13.79 -16.98
CA VAL A 228 8.26 -13.29 -17.19
C VAL A 228 7.23 -14.42 -17.09
N ALA A 229 7.50 -15.58 -17.68
CA ALA A 229 6.58 -16.72 -17.63
C ALA A 229 6.40 -17.25 -16.20
N ILE A 230 7.50 -17.40 -15.44
CA ILE A 230 7.44 -17.85 -14.04
C ILE A 230 6.72 -16.82 -13.17
N PHE A 231 7.00 -15.53 -13.35
CA PHE A 231 6.32 -14.47 -12.62
C PHE A 231 4.81 -14.45 -12.90
N ASN A 232 4.41 -14.51 -14.17
CA ASN A 232 2.99 -14.55 -14.54
C ASN A 232 2.30 -15.80 -13.98
N SER A 233 2.95 -16.96 -14.05
CA SER A 233 2.39 -18.19 -13.47
C SER A 233 2.17 -18.08 -11.96
N ALA A 234 3.04 -17.35 -11.24
CA ALA A 234 2.82 -17.07 -9.83
C ALA A 234 1.67 -16.07 -9.62
N MET A 235 1.64 -14.96 -10.36
CA MET A 235 0.59 -13.95 -10.20
C MET A 235 -0.81 -14.45 -10.61
N ASP A 236 -0.89 -15.33 -11.62
CA ASP A 236 -2.12 -15.99 -12.07
C ASP A 236 -2.67 -16.99 -11.03
N ASP A 237 -1.81 -17.49 -10.13
CA ASP A 237 -2.20 -18.32 -8.99
C ASP A 237 -2.68 -17.45 -7.82
N ASP A 238 -3.91 -16.93 -7.93
CA ASP A 238 -4.58 -16.14 -6.88
C ASP A 238 -3.69 -15.01 -6.31
N LEU A 239 -3.04 -14.24 -7.18
CA LEU A 239 -2.16 -13.13 -6.78
C LEU A 239 -1.07 -13.59 -5.79
N ASN A 240 -0.39 -14.71 -6.07
CA ASN A 240 0.72 -15.21 -5.26
C ASN A 240 1.97 -14.32 -5.39
N THR A 241 1.91 -13.16 -4.74
CA THR A 241 2.98 -12.15 -4.73
C THR A 241 4.27 -12.69 -4.14
N SER A 242 4.23 -13.60 -3.17
CA SER A 242 5.46 -14.21 -2.63
C SER A 242 6.19 -15.07 -3.67
N GLY A 243 5.46 -15.79 -4.52
CA GLY A 243 6.01 -16.47 -5.69
C GLY A 243 6.58 -15.50 -6.72
N GLY A 244 5.89 -14.38 -6.99
CA GLY A 244 6.40 -13.32 -7.87
C GLY A 244 7.68 -12.67 -7.33
N LEU A 245 7.74 -12.38 -6.03
CA LEU A 245 8.91 -11.82 -5.35
C LEU A 245 10.13 -12.74 -5.47
N ALA A 246 9.94 -14.07 -5.43
CA ALA A 246 11.05 -15.02 -5.60
C ALA A 246 11.77 -14.82 -6.95
N VAL A 247 11.02 -14.54 -8.03
CA VAL A 247 11.60 -14.22 -9.34
C VAL A 247 12.40 -12.91 -9.30
N LEU A 248 11.87 -11.89 -8.63
CA LEU A 248 12.56 -10.60 -8.48
C LEU A 248 13.88 -10.76 -7.71
N PHE A 249 13.87 -11.52 -6.62
CA PHE A 249 15.08 -11.78 -5.83
C PHE A 249 16.14 -12.56 -6.60
N GLU A 250 15.76 -13.55 -7.42
CA GLU A 250 16.72 -14.27 -8.25
C GLU A 250 17.38 -13.36 -9.30
N LEU A 251 16.59 -12.50 -9.96
CA LEU A 251 17.11 -11.48 -10.87
C LEU A 251 18.05 -10.49 -10.15
N ALA A 252 17.62 -9.96 -9.00
CA ALA A 252 18.40 -9.02 -8.21
C ALA A 252 19.72 -9.62 -7.72
N LYS A 253 19.72 -10.86 -7.20
CA LYS A 253 20.95 -11.56 -6.78
C LYS A 253 21.93 -11.72 -7.94
N GLY A 254 21.43 -12.06 -9.14
CA GLY A 254 22.24 -12.16 -10.34
C GLY A 254 22.96 -10.84 -10.67
N LEU A 255 22.22 -9.74 -10.64
CA LEU A 255 22.73 -8.39 -10.90
C LEU A 255 23.70 -7.93 -9.80
N ASN A 256 23.38 -8.14 -8.52
CA ASN A 256 24.24 -7.73 -7.40
C ASN A 256 25.57 -8.50 -7.42
N ARG A 257 25.54 -9.80 -7.74
CA ARG A 257 26.76 -10.59 -7.92
C ARG A 257 27.65 -10.01 -9.02
N GLU A 258 27.05 -9.55 -10.11
CA GLU A 258 27.80 -8.96 -11.21
C GLU A 258 28.31 -7.55 -10.89
N ASN A 259 27.50 -6.75 -10.18
CA ASN A 259 27.92 -5.45 -9.67
C ASN A 259 29.17 -5.58 -8.79
N ASN A 260 29.18 -6.55 -7.87
CA ASN A 260 30.33 -6.81 -7.01
C ASN A 260 31.59 -7.19 -7.80
N ARG A 261 31.46 -8.00 -8.86
CA ARG A 261 32.59 -8.33 -9.75
C ARG A 261 33.10 -7.10 -10.49
N LEU A 262 32.22 -6.27 -11.03
CA LEU A 262 32.60 -5.03 -11.71
C LEU A 262 33.33 -4.07 -10.77
N VAL A 263 32.84 -3.91 -9.53
CA VAL A 263 33.44 -3.03 -8.52
C VAL A 263 34.82 -3.52 -8.07
N HIS A 264 35.01 -4.84 -7.88
CA HIS A 264 36.26 -5.38 -7.32
C HIS A 264 37.28 -5.83 -8.37
N GLU A 265 36.84 -6.32 -9.52
CA GLU A 265 37.70 -6.89 -10.57
C GLU A 265 37.77 -6.01 -11.82
N GLY A 266 36.88 -5.01 -11.96
CA GLY A 266 36.85 -4.08 -13.09
C GLY A 266 36.36 -4.69 -14.40
N LYS A 267 35.83 -5.92 -14.38
CA LYS A 267 35.37 -6.65 -15.56
C LYS A 267 34.15 -7.51 -15.27
N THR A 268 33.39 -7.78 -16.32
CA THR A 268 32.28 -8.75 -16.35
C THR A 268 32.56 -9.83 -17.39
N GLU A 269 32.15 -11.06 -17.09
CA GLU A 269 32.14 -12.17 -18.06
C GLU A 269 30.77 -12.32 -18.76
N VAL A 270 29.77 -11.55 -18.30
CA VAL A 270 28.41 -11.57 -18.84
C VAL A 270 28.29 -10.49 -19.91
N ASP A 271 27.63 -10.82 -21.02
CA ASP A 271 27.33 -9.84 -22.07
C ASP A 271 26.52 -8.66 -21.49
N PRO A 272 26.97 -7.41 -21.64
CA PRO A 272 26.20 -6.23 -21.21
C PRO A 272 24.75 -6.24 -21.70
N GLU A 273 24.46 -6.70 -22.92
CA GLU A 273 23.07 -6.74 -23.40
C GLU A 273 22.22 -7.74 -22.59
N GLN A 274 22.81 -8.84 -22.13
CA GLN A 274 22.14 -9.79 -21.25
C GLN A 274 21.86 -9.19 -19.86
N LEU A 275 22.80 -8.41 -19.31
CA LEU A 275 22.61 -7.69 -18.04
C LEU A 275 21.54 -6.60 -18.17
N TYR A 276 21.52 -5.89 -19.29
CA TYR A 276 20.47 -4.90 -19.59
C TYR A 276 19.09 -5.55 -19.60
N ARG A 277 18.95 -6.68 -20.30
CA ARG A 277 17.71 -7.47 -20.35
C ARG A 277 17.27 -7.96 -18.97
N GLN A 278 18.19 -8.48 -18.16
CA GLN A 278 17.90 -8.91 -16.78
C GLN A 278 17.44 -7.74 -15.91
N TRP A 279 18.14 -6.62 -15.94
CA TRP A 279 17.80 -5.42 -15.18
C TRP A 279 16.45 -4.83 -15.61
N LYS A 280 16.20 -4.68 -16.92
CA LYS A 280 14.88 -4.22 -17.43
C LYS A 280 13.75 -5.18 -17.06
N THR A 281 14.02 -6.49 -17.02
CA THR A 281 13.05 -7.48 -16.53
C THR A 281 12.75 -7.27 -15.05
N LEU A 282 13.78 -7.11 -14.21
CA LEU A 282 13.60 -6.83 -12.79
C LEU A 282 12.78 -5.55 -12.57
N VAL A 283 13.14 -4.45 -13.23
CA VAL A 283 12.41 -3.17 -13.13
C VAL A 283 10.94 -3.34 -13.55
N THR A 284 10.69 -3.96 -14.70
CA THR A 284 9.32 -4.11 -15.24
C THR A 284 8.44 -4.96 -14.33
N LEU A 285 8.97 -6.08 -13.82
CA LEU A 285 8.20 -6.97 -12.94
C LEU A 285 8.01 -6.37 -11.54
N SER A 286 9.01 -5.65 -11.01
CA SER A 286 8.89 -4.91 -9.75
C SER A 286 7.81 -3.83 -9.82
N GLN A 287 7.64 -3.14 -10.96
CA GLN A 287 6.58 -2.15 -11.17
C GLN A 287 5.17 -2.76 -11.08
N VAL A 288 4.95 -4.00 -11.49
CA VAL A 288 3.66 -4.70 -11.32
C VAL A 288 3.30 -4.81 -9.83
N LEU A 289 4.29 -5.00 -8.98
CA LEU A 289 4.13 -5.03 -7.52
C LEU A 289 4.22 -3.64 -6.88
N GLY A 290 4.44 -2.58 -7.67
CA GLY A 290 4.65 -1.21 -7.21
C GLY A 290 5.92 -1.01 -6.36
N LEU A 291 6.95 -1.83 -6.61
CA LEU A 291 8.28 -1.66 -6.02
C LEU A 291 9.16 -0.89 -7.00
N GLU A 292 9.76 0.19 -6.53
CA GLU A 292 10.57 1.09 -7.36
C GLU A 292 11.71 1.72 -6.57
N VAL A 293 12.74 2.15 -7.30
CA VAL A 293 13.85 2.91 -6.73
C VAL A 293 13.95 4.24 -7.46
N GLU A 294 14.15 5.30 -6.69
CA GLU A 294 14.57 6.58 -7.21
C GLU A 294 16.05 6.49 -7.61
N PRO A 295 16.43 6.91 -8.83
CA PRO A 295 17.84 7.04 -9.20
C PRO A 295 18.53 8.00 -8.23
N GLU A 296 19.72 7.65 -7.72
CA GLU A 296 20.52 8.58 -6.93
C GLU A 296 20.74 9.88 -7.72
N GLY A 297 20.19 11.00 -7.23
CA GLY A 297 20.23 12.32 -7.87
C GLY A 297 18.95 12.79 -8.56
N THR A 298 17.83 12.06 -8.51
CA THR A 298 16.51 12.65 -8.81
C THR A 298 16.12 13.60 -7.68
N PRO A 299 15.92 14.91 -7.94
CA PRO A 299 15.44 15.80 -6.91
C PRO A 299 14.00 15.41 -6.54
N GLU A 300 13.80 14.99 -5.29
CA GLU A 300 12.47 14.86 -4.72
C GLU A 300 11.71 16.18 -4.94
N SER A 301 10.53 16.12 -5.56
CA SER A 301 9.64 17.27 -5.70
C SER A 301 8.38 17.07 -4.87
N PRO A 302 7.80 18.09 -4.21
CA PRO A 302 8.33 19.41 -3.86
C PRO A 302 8.23 19.68 -2.34
N GLY A 303 9.38 19.94 -1.71
CA GLY A 303 9.49 20.40 -0.32
C GLY A 303 10.83 21.10 -0.07
N SER A 304 11.15 22.09 -0.91
CA SER A 304 12.32 22.99 -0.77
C SER A 304 13.63 22.34 -0.29
N GLN A 305 14.26 21.51 -1.13
CA GLN A 305 15.66 21.13 -0.96
C GLN A 305 16.47 21.55 -2.19
N LEU A 306 17.66 22.11 -1.96
CA LEU A 306 18.56 22.56 -3.01
C LEU A 306 18.93 21.40 -3.93
N SER A 307 18.89 21.65 -5.25
CA SER A 307 19.43 20.73 -6.25
C SER A 307 20.95 20.54 -6.05
N ASP A 308 21.50 19.42 -6.52
CA ASP A 308 22.95 19.15 -6.49
C ASP A 308 23.75 20.33 -7.04
N ARG A 309 23.26 20.96 -8.11
CA ARG A 309 23.88 22.14 -8.73
C ARG A 309 23.93 23.33 -7.78
N GLU A 310 22.85 23.60 -7.06
CA GLU A 310 22.78 24.72 -6.11
C GLU A 310 23.68 24.48 -4.88
N ILE A 311 23.81 23.22 -4.45
CA ILE A 311 24.73 22.83 -3.37
C ILE A 311 26.19 23.03 -3.83
N GLU A 312 26.55 22.58 -5.03
CA GLU A 312 27.89 22.78 -5.60
C GLU A 312 28.23 24.26 -5.80
N GLU A 313 27.28 25.07 -6.25
CA GLU A 313 27.44 26.53 -6.35
C GLU A 313 27.67 27.18 -4.98
N ALA A 314 26.91 26.77 -3.95
CA ALA A 314 27.10 27.25 -2.59
C ALA A 314 28.46 26.81 -2.00
N ILE A 315 28.90 25.58 -2.25
CA ILE A 315 30.23 25.09 -1.83
C ILE A 315 31.34 25.89 -2.52
N SER A 316 31.19 26.18 -3.82
CA SER A 316 32.14 27.01 -4.57
C SER A 316 32.22 28.44 -4.01
N ALA A 317 31.07 29.06 -3.72
CA ALA A 317 31.00 30.37 -3.08
C ALA A 317 31.65 30.37 -1.69
N ARG A 318 31.42 29.32 -0.89
CA ARG A 318 32.08 29.12 0.41
C ARG A 318 33.59 29.00 0.27
N GLN A 319 34.08 28.24 -0.71
CA GLN A 319 35.53 28.11 -0.97
C GLN A 319 36.16 29.45 -1.38
N ALA A 320 35.46 30.23 -2.22
CA ALA A 320 35.88 31.58 -2.59
C ALA A 320 35.94 32.52 -1.37
N ALA A 321 34.94 32.48 -0.49
CA ALA A 321 34.92 33.25 0.76
C ALA A 321 36.08 32.88 1.70
N ARG A 322 36.38 31.58 1.87
CA ARG A 322 37.54 31.11 2.64
C ARG A 322 38.87 31.59 2.04
N LYS A 323 39.01 31.53 0.71
CA LYS A 323 40.21 32.01 0.00
C LYS A 323 40.40 33.52 0.15
N ALA A 324 39.31 34.27 0.17
CA ALA A 324 39.30 35.72 0.44
C ALA A 324 39.45 36.07 1.94
N LYS A 325 39.63 35.07 2.82
CA LYS A 325 39.66 35.21 4.29
C LYS A 325 38.40 35.84 4.90
N ASN A 326 37.26 35.76 4.21
CA ASN A 326 35.95 36.14 4.73
C ASN A 326 35.30 34.93 5.41
N PHE A 327 35.73 34.65 6.64
CA PHE A 327 35.27 33.48 7.40
C PHE A 327 33.81 33.59 7.82
N ALA A 328 33.31 34.80 8.09
CA ALA A 328 31.92 35.03 8.46
C ALA A 328 30.95 34.60 7.35
N GLU A 329 31.26 34.93 6.08
CA GLU A 329 30.44 34.50 4.95
C GLU A 329 30.56 32.99 4.68
N ALA A 330 31.75 32.42 4.88
CA ALA A 330 31.95 30.98 4.74
C ALA A 330 31.17 30.16 5.78
N ASP A 331 31.08 30.65 7.02
CA ASP A 331 30.27 30.05 8.08
C ASP A 331 28.78 30.23 7.80
N ARG A 332 28.34 31.43 7.36
CA ARG A 332 26.95 31.67 6.96
C ARG A 332 26.47 30.68 5.90
N ILE A 333 27.27 30.44 4.85
CA ILE A 333 26.91 29.49 3.78
C ILE A 333 26.87 28.04 4.29
N ARG A 334 27.80 27.65 5.19
CA ARG A 334 27.77 26.31 5.79
C ARG A 334 26.50 26.12 6.62
N ASP A 335 26.16 27.09 7.45
CA ASP A 335 25.01 27.00 8.36
C ASP A 335 23.69 27.04 7.57
N ASP A 336 23.64 27.78 6.46
CA ASP A 336 22.50 27.80 5.53
C ASP A 336 22.29 26.44 4.85
N LEU A 337 23.37 25.80 4.38
CA LEU A 337 23.35 24.44 3.83
C LEU A 337 22.94 23.41 4.88
N GLN A 338 23.46 23.53 6.11
CA GLN A 338 23.12 22.63 7.22
C GLN A 338 21.65 22.77 7.63
N SER A 339 21.09 23.98 7.62
CA SER A 339 19.67 24.18 7.93
C SER A 339 18.72 23.56 6.88
N GLN A 340 19.25 23.26 5.70
CA GLN A 340 18.58 22.57 4.60
C GLN A 340 18.94 21.07 4.52
N GLY A 341 19.55 20.52 5.58
CA GLY A 341 19.89 19.09 5.67
C GLY A 341 21.17 18.69 4.93
N ILE A 342 22.00 19.64 4.50
CA ILE A 342 23.26 19.35 3.79
C ILE A 342 24.45 19.49 4.72
N ILE A 343 25.16 18.38 4.97
CA ILE A 343 26.33 18.36 5.85
C ILE A 343 27.61 18.39 5.00
N LEU A 344 28.47 19.37 5.28
CA LEU A 344 29.77 19.51 4.63
C LEU A 344 30.89 18.86 5.46
N ILE A 345 31.70 18.01 4.81
CA ILE A 345 32.90 17.37 5.35
C ILE A 345 34.12 17.93 4.60
N ASP A 346 34.90 18.78 5.26
CA ASP A 346 36.16 19.27 4.72
C ASP A 346 37.26 18.21 4.92
N GLN A 347 37.93 17.81 3.84
CA GLN A 347 39.05 16.87 3.85
C GLN A 347 40.41 17.59 3.63
N PRO A 348 41.52 16.98 4.06
CA PRO A 348 42.86 17.45 3.72
C PRO A 348 43.03 17.61 2.20
N GLY A 349 43.72 18.67 1.76
CA GLY A 349 43.88 19.00 0.34
C GLY A 349 42.82 19.96 -0.22
N GLY A 350 41.90 20.45 0.61
CA GLY A 350 40.92 21.47 0.21
C GLY A 350 39.70 20.90 -0.52
N ILE A 351 39.50 19.59 -0.44
CA ILE A 351 38.33 18.89 -0.97
C ILE A 351 37.20 19.00 0.07
N THR A 352 36.02 19.43 -0.35
CA THR A 352 34.81 19.41 0.48
C THR A 352 33.86 18.36 -0.08
N GLN A 353 33.58 17.32 0.69
CA GLN A 353 32.51 16.36 0.38
C GLN A 353 31.23 16.77 1.09
N TRP A 354 30.07 16.37 0.57
CA TRP A 354 28.79 16.65 1.20
C TRP A 354 27.87 15.44 1.14
N HIS A 355 26.92 15.37 2.07
CA HIS A 355 25.82 14.40 2.05
C HIS A 355 24.52 15.08 2.48
N ARG A 356 23.39 14.55 2.01
CA ARG A 356 22.06 14.91 2.49
C ARG A 356 21.74 14.07 3.72
N ASN A 357 21.17 14.69 4.75
CA ASN A 357 20.53 14.01 5.86
C ASN A 357 19.16 13.47 5.47
#